data_AF-A0A4Q4XCY3-F1
#
_entry.id   AF-A0A4Q4XCY3-F1
#
_cell.length_a   1.000
_cell.length_b   1.000
_cell.length_c   1.000
_cell.angle_alpha   90.00
_cell.angle_beta   90.00
_cell.angle_gamma   90.00
#
_symmetry.space_group_name_H-M   'P 1'
#
loop_
_entity.id
_entity.type
_entity.pdbx_description
1 polymer ?
#
loop_
_entity_poly.entity_id
_entity_poly.type
_entity_poly.pdbx_seq_one_letter_code
_entity_poly.pdbx_strand_id
1 'polypeptide(L)'
;MPKGRFEFEHQSFLQRGQSQGSYSGLLNREEVEYGVTDKFQLAGYFNWSYVNANRNGLDGTTRGPLTDLGPNDDPTGRYRKTRFETVSLEAIYQLMNPVTDPIGLALYIEPELGPRERDLEWRIILQKNWLDDRLIFAANILGAHERDKTAMGDIERVSL
;
A
#
# COMPACT_ATOMS: atom_id res chain seq x y z
N MET A 1 3.06 2.95 -18.00
CA MET A 1 2.83 4.31 -18.52
C MET A 1 3.67 4.65 -19.74
N PRO A 2 3.07 5.07 -20.87
CA PRO A 2 3.81 5.62 -22.01
C PRO A 2 4.57 6.90 -21.66
N LYS A 3 5.66 7.21 -22.39
CA LYS A 3 6.46 8.41 -22.14
C LYS A 3 5.62 9.69 -22.14
N GLY A 4 5.80 10.51 -21.10
CA GLY A 4 5.15 11.82 -20.94
C GLY A 4 3.67 11.74 -20.53
N ARG A 5 3.13 10.55 -20.29
CA ARG A 5 1.77 10.37 -19.77
C ARG A 5 1.77 10.40 -18.25
N PHE A 6 0.64 10.84 -17.72
CA PHE A 6 0.36 11.02 -16.31
C PHE A 6 -0.99 10.41 -16.00
N GLU A 7 -1.10 9.74 -14.85
CA GLU A 7 -2.36 9.28 -14.28
C GLU A 7 -2.40 9.62 -12.79
N PHE A 8 -3.62 9.82 -12.31
CA PHE A 8 -3.92 9.98 -10.89
C PHE A 8 -5.02 8.99 -10.53
N GLU A 9 -4.78 8.17 -9.51
CA GLU A 9 -5.77 7.26 -8.95
C GLU A 9 -6.05 7.61 -7.49
N HIS A 10 -7.34 7.58 -7.14
CA HIS A 10 -7.80 7.61 -5.76
C HIS A 10 -8.44 6.27 -5.42
N GLN A 11 -7.88 5.56 -4.46
CA GLN A 11 -8.46 4.34 -3.91
C GLN A 11 -8.88 4.57 -2.46
N SER A 12 -10.10 4.15 -2.12
CA SER A 12 -10.62 4.21 -0.74
C SER A 12 -11.29 2.90 -0.36
N PHE A 13 -10.81 2.27 0.71
CA PHE A 13 -11.45 1.12 1.34
C PHE A 13 -12.23 1.55 2.58
N LEU A 14 -13.55 1.29 2.58
CA LEU A 14 -14.44 1.59 3.69
C LEU A 14 -14.81 0.33 4.47
N GLN A 15 -14.44 0.31 5.76
CA GLN A 15 -14.95 -0.66 6.72
C GLN A 15 -16.03 0.00 7.59
N ARG A 16 -17.25 -0.56 7.61
CA ARG A 16 -18.34 -0.10 8.48
C ARG A 16 -18.92 -1.20 9.35
N GLY A 17 -19.37 -0.80 10.52
CA GLY A 17 -20.00 -1.68 11.50
C GLY A 17 -18.99 -2.56 12.23
N GLN A 18 -19.37 -2.94 13.44
CA GLN A 18 -18.71 -3.94 14.29
C GLN A 18 -19.78 -4.58 15.19
N SER A 19 -19.38 -5.34 16.20
CA SER A 19 -20.28 -6.07 17.11
C SER A 19 -21.39 -5.23 17.74
N GLN A 20 -21.12 -3.95 18.03
CA GLN A 20 -22.09 -3.00 18.57
C GLN A 20 -21.66 -1.57 18.27
N GLY A 21 -22.40 -0.58 18.77
CA GLY A 21 -22.05 0.84 18.65
C GLY A 21 -21.96 1.32 17.20
N SER A 22 -21.06 2.26 16.92
CA SER A 22 -20.80 2.75 15.57
C SER A 22 -19.31 2.68 15.25
N TYR A 23 -18.97 2.17 14.06
CA TYR A 23 -17.61 2.15 13.55
C TYR A 23 -17.62 2.46 12.03
N SER A 24 -16.75 3.36 11.60
CA SER A 24 -16.44 3.63 10.21
C SER A 24 -14.95 3.93 10.09
N GLY A 25 -14.20 3.07 9.40
CA GLY A 25 -12.80 3.25 9.06
C GLY A 25 -12.64 3.40 7.54
N LEU A 26 -11.81 4.35 7.13
CA LEU A 26 -11.38 4.58 5.76
C LEU A 26 -9.87 4.42 5.70
N LEU A 27 -9.41 3.62 4.75
CA LEU A 27 -8.04 3.57 4.29
C LEU A 27 -8.03 4.16 2.89
N ASN A 28 -7.21 5.17 2.66
CA ASN A 28 -7.13 5.85 1.37
C ASN A 28 -5.68 5.78 0.87
N ARG A 29 -5.54 5.55 -0.44
CA ARG A 29 -4.29 5.56 -1.18
C ARG A 29 -4.48 6.49 -2.37
N GLU A 30 -3.73 7.58 -2.37
CA GLU A 30 -3.63 8.48 -3.52
C GLU A 30 -2.38 8.09 -4.31
N GLU A 31 -2.53 7.87 -5.60
CA GLU A 31 -1.44 7.50 -6.51
C GLU A 31 -1.28 8.53 -7.61
N VAL A 32 -0.03 8.83 -7.95
CA VAL A 32 0.35 9.62 -9.10
C VAL A 32 1.38 8.84 -9.91
N GLU A 33 1.07 8.52 -11.17
CA GLU A 33 1.97 7.83 -12.08
C GLU A 33 2.53 8.76 -13.16
N TYR A 34 3.78 8.52 -13.57
CA TYR A 34 4.41 9.23 -14.68
C TYR A 34 5.34 8.33 -15.51
N GLY A 35 5.11 8.29 -16.82
CA GLY A 35 6.00 7.63 -17.78
C GLY A 35 7.22 8.48 -18.11
N VAL A 36 8.35 8.23 -17.46
CA VAL A 36 9.60 8.98 -17.71
C VAL A 36 10.16 8.66 -19.11
N THR A 37 10.14 7.39 -19.50
CA THR A 37 10.46 6.89 -20.85
C THR A 37 9.51 5.76 -21.21
N ASP A 38 9.58 5.23 -22.45
CA ASP A 38 8.77 4.06 -22.83
C ASP A 38 9.19 2.76 -22.10
N LYS A 39 10.32 2.78 -21.37
CA LYS A 39 10.83 1.66 -20.57
C LYS A 39 10.91 1.94 -19.07
N PHE A 40 10.62 3.17 -18.64
CA PHE A 40 10.82 3.58 -17.25
C PHE A 40 9.64 4.43 -16.78
N GLN A 41 9.00 4.00 -15.70
CA GLN A 41 7.90 4.69 -15.06
C GLN A 41 8.15 4.83 -13.57
N LEU A 42 7.56 5.88 -13.01
CA LEU A 42 7.55 6.15 -11.58
C LEU A 42 6.09 6.29 -11.13
N ALA A 43 5.80 5.82 -9.92
CA ALA A 43 4.56 6.13 -9.23
C ALA A 43 4.88 6.62 -7.81
N GLY A 44 4.15 7.64 -7.36
CA GLY A 44 4.25 8.15 -6.00
C GLY A 44 2.93 7.93 -5.26
N TYR A 45 3.02 7.45 -4.03
CA TYR A 45 1.83 7.17 -3.23
C TYR A 45 1.79 8.01 -1.95
N PHE A 46 0.58 8.39 -1.58
CA PHE A 46 0.27 9.03 -0.30
C PHE A 46 -0.87 8.28 0.37
N ASN A 47 -0.56 7.61 1.47
CA ASN A 47 -1.50 6.79 2.23
C ASN A 47 -1.98 7.54 3.47
N TRP A 48 -3.29 7.59 3.65
CA TRP A 48 -3.90 8.24 4.81
C TRP A 48 -5.18 7.53 5.24
N SER A 49 -5.45 7.54 6.54
CA SER A 49 -6.62 6.90 7.10
C SER A 49 -7.52 7.88 7.83
N TYR A 50 -8.79 7.49 7.96
CA TYR A 50 -9.75 8.16 8.82
C TYR A 50 -10.57 7.13 9.59
N VAL A 51 -10.80 7.38 10.87
CA VAL A 51 -11.66 6.52 11.69
C VAL A 51 -12.65 7.36 12.49
N ASN A 52 -13.87 6.84 12.63
CA ASN A 52 -14.88 7.31 13.58
C ASN A 52 -15.50 6.09 14.26
N ALA A 53 -15.20 5.93 15.54
CA ALA A 53 -15.58 4.78 16.35
C ALA A 53 -16.24 5.25 17.65
N ASN A 54 -17.23 4.52 18.13
CA ASN A 54 -17.93 4.83 19.38
C ASN A 54 -18.56 3.55 19.95
N ARG A 55 -18.09 3.13 21.14
CA ARG A 55 -18.62 2.01 21.94
C ARG A 55 -18.86 0.73 21.14
N ASN A 56 -17.94 0.43 20.22
CA ASN A 56 -18.10 -0.62 19.23
C ASN A 56 -17.50 -1.97 19.64
N GLY A 57 -16.70 -1.99 20.71
CA GLY A 57 -16.21 -3.20 21.34
C GLY A 57 -17.30 -3.94 22.12
N LEU A 58 -17.21 -5.27 22.16
CA LEU A 58 -18.08 -6.15 22.95
C LEU A 58 -18.22 -5.79 24.44
N ASP A 59 -17.24 -5.10 25.02
CA ASP A 59 -17.21 -4.63 26.41
C ASP A 59 -17.75 -3.19 26.57
N GLY A 60 -18.29 -2.60 25.50
CA GLY A 60 -18.75 -1.21 25.50
C GLY A 60 -17.65 -0.17 25.29
N THR A 61 -16.39 -0.57 25.12
CA THR A 61 -15.28 0.35 24.81
C THR A 61 -15.27 0.76 23.33
N THR A 62 -14.63 1.87 23.02
CA THR A 62 -14.29 2.29 21.66
C THR A 62 -12.95 1.69 21.28
N ARG A 63 -12.90 0.87 20.23
CA ARG A 63 -11.67 0.15 19.83
C ARG A 63 -11.71 -0.29 18.37
N GLY A 64 -10.72 -1.07 17.93
CA GLY A 64 -10.69 -1.72 16.62
C GLY A 64 -9.57 -1.20 15.72
N PRO A 65 -9.59 -1.55 14.43
CA PRO A 65 -8.58 -1.07 13.50
C PRO A 65 -8.55 0.46 13.47
N LEU A 66 -7.37 1.03 13.24
CA LEU A 66 -7.12 2.47 13.12
C LEU A 66 -7.37 3.32 14.37
N THR A 67 -7.96 2.78 15.44
CA THR A 67 -8.03 3.45 16.75
C THR A 67 -6.73 3.25 17.51
N ASP A 68 -6.18 4.34 18.02
CA ASP A 68 -4.95 4.37 18.81
C ASP A 68 -5.23 5.22 20.06
N LEU A 69 -5.84 4.57 21.07
CA LEU A 69 -6.17 5.16 22.36
C LEU A 69 -4.98 4.96 23.31
N GLY A 70 -4.46 6.05 23.85
CA GLY A 70 -3.42 6.03 24.86
C GLY A 70 -3.96 5.72 26.27
N PRO A 71 -3.07 5.51 27.26
CA PRO A 71 -3.46 5.16 28.63
C PRO A 71 -4.36 6.17 29.35
N ASN A 72 -4.38 7.42 28.88
CA ASN A 72 -5.15 8.52 29.47
C ASN A 72 -6.41 8.88 28.68
N ASP A 73 -6.68 8.21 27.56
CA ASP A 73 -7.88 8.48 26.76
C ASP A 73 -9.12 7.82 27.39
N ASP A 74 -10.31 8.42 27.24
CA ASP A 74 -11.57 7.81 27.68
C ASP A 74 -11.88 6.56 26.83
N PRO A 75 -11.83 5.35 27.41
CA PRO A 75 -12.02 4.12 26.64
C PRO A 75 -13.45 3.94 26.15
N THR A 76 -14.41 4.74 26.62
CA THR A 76 -15.83 4.67 26.23
C THR A 76 -16.29 5.85 25.39
N GLY A 77 -15.41 6.85 25.20
CA GLY A 77 -15.66 8.06 24.44
C GLY A 77 -15.60 7.82 22.94
N ARG A 78 -16.17 8.73 22.15
CA ARG A 78 -16.07 8.67 20.69
C ARG A 78 -14.64 8.96 20.25
N TYR A 79 -14.06 8.09 19.44
CA TYR A 79 -12.76 8.29 18.81
C TYR A 79 -12.94 8.73 17.36
N ARG A 80 -12.35 9.85 16.97
CA ARG A 80 -12.35 10.34 15.59
C ARG A 80 -10.98 10.90 15.23
N LYS A 81 -10.33 10.35 14.22
CA LYS A 81 -8.98 10.76 13.83
C LYS A 81 -8.76 10.58 12.33
N THR A 82 -8.12 11.56 11.70
CA THR A 82 -7.46 11.41 10.39
C THR A 82 -5.97 11.27 10.66
N ARG A 83 -5.29 10.36 9.95
CA ARG A 83 -3.87 10.08 10.17
C ARG A 83 -3.15 9.90 8.84
N PHE A 84 -1.97 10.52 8.74
CA PHE A 84 -1.00 10.19 7.72
C PHE A 84 -0.37 8.83 8.05
N GLU A 85 -0.36 7.91 7.08
CA GLU A 85 0.24 6.59 7.25
C GLU A 85 1.64 6.57 6.64
N THR A 86 1.74 6.62 5.31
CA THR A 86 3.02 6.50 4.59
C THR A 86 3.03 7.29 3.29
N VAL A 87 4.25 7.54 2.80
CA VAL A 87 4.52 7.86 1.41
C VAL A 87 5.45 6.80 0.82
N SER A 88 5.24 6.44 -0.44
CA SER A 88 6.14 5.55 -1.17
C SER A 88 6.47 6.06 -2.56
N LEU A 89 7.57 5.59 -3.11
CA LEU A 89 7.99 5.87 -4.48
C LEU A 89 8.27 4.54 -5.17
N GLU A 90 7.39 4.16 -6.10
CA GLU A 90 7.58 3.00 -6.95
C GLU A 90 8.36 3.38 -8.22
N ALA A 91 9.29 2.51 -8.62
CA ALA A 91 10.02 2.62 -9.86
C ALA A 91 10.03 1.28 -10.61
N ILE A 92 9.55 1.29 -11.85
CA ILE A 92 9.54 0.12 -12.73
C ILE A 92 10.40 0.38 -13.97
N TYR A 93 11.39 -0.46 -14.19
CA TYR A 93 12.27 -0.42 -15.37
C TYR A 93 12.12 -1.69 -16.21
N GLN A 94 11.63 -1.54 -17.43
CA GLN A 94 11.50 -2.62 -18.41
C GLN A 94 12.85 -2.87 -19.10
N LEU A 95 13.40 -4.06 -18.88
CA LEU A 95 14.63 -4.54 -19.51
C LEU A 95 14.34 -5.15 -20.89
N MET A 96 13.29 -5.98 -20.97
CA MET A 96 12.85 -6.66 -22.20
C MET A 96 11.34 -6.46 -22.38
N ASN A 97 10.92 -6.19 -23.61
CA ASN A 97 9.52 -5.94 -23.95
C ASN A 97 8.85 -7.26 -24.38
N PRO A 98 7.79 -7.71 -23.68
CA PRO A 98 7.16 -9.01 -23.96
C PRO A 98 6.51 -9.12 -25.36
N VAL A 99 6.29 -8.00 -26.06
CA VAL A 99 5.71 -7.95 -27.41
C VAL A 99 6.79 -8.06 -28.48
N THR A 100 7.95 -7.41 -28.30
CA THR A 100 9.01 -7.38 -29.30
C THR A 100 10.13 -8.39 -29.05
N ASP A 101 10.32 -8.80 -27.80
CA ASP A 101 11.34 -9.76 -27.37
C ASP A 101 10.72 -11.13 -27.05
N PRO A 102 11.50 -12.23 -27.07
CA PRO A 102 10.98 -13.57 -26.76
C PRO A 102 10.40 -13.71 -25.35
N ILE A 103 10.78 -12.85 -24.40
CA ILE A 103 10.25 -12.80 -23.03
C ILE A 103 10.31 -11.35 -22.55
N GLY A 104 9.33 -10.94 -21.74
CA GLY A 104 9.34 -9.68 -21.02
C GLY A 104 10.04 -9.83 -19.67
N LEU A 105 10.82 -8.81 -19.32
CA LEU A 105 11.53 -8.72 -18.05
C LEU A 105 11.50 -7.28 -17.57
N ALA A 106 11.09 -7.07 -16.32
CA ALA A 106 11.16 -5.78 -15.65
C ALA A 106 11.66 -5.91 -14.20
N LEU A 107 12.26 -4.84 -13.72
CA LEU A 107 12.65 -4.68 -12.32
C LEU A 107 11.76 -3.64 -11.67
N TYR A 108 11.45 -3.87 -10.40
CA TYR A 108 10.57 -3.08 -9.57
C TYR A 108 11.28 -2.78 -8.25
N ILE A 109 11.14 -1.55 -7.75
CA ILE A 109 11.54 -1.16 -6.40
C ILE A 109 10.58 -0.12 -5.84
N GLU A 110 10.19 -0.27 -4.57
CA GLU A 110 9.31 0.66 -3.85
C GLU A 110 9.81 0.83 -2.41
N PRO A 111 10.61 1.87 -2.11
CA PRO A 111 10.77 2.36 -0.75
C PRO A 111 9.49 3.03 -0.25
N GLU A 112 9.09 2.70 0.98
CA GLU A 112 7.95 3.27 1.69
C GLU A 112 8.39 3.81 3.07
N LEU A 113 7.88 4.98 3.44
CA LEU A 113 8.24 5.69 4.67
C LEU A 113 7.01 6.26 5.37
N GLY A 114 6.87 5.95 6.66
CA GLY A 114 5.85 6.51 7.53
C GLY A 114 6.36 6.81 8.94
N PRO A 115 5.49 7.36 9.82
CA PRO A 115 5.82 7.57 11.22
C PRO A 115 6.01 6.27 12.00
N ARG A 116 5.39 5.17 11.54
CA ARG A 116 5.32 3.88 12.25
C ARG A 116 5.99 2.73 11.50
N GLU A 117 6.15 2.84 10.19
CA GLU A 117 6.71 1.80 9.32
C GLU A 117 7.71 2.38 8.33
N ARG A 118 8.64 1.54 7.86
CA ARG A 118 9.64 1.86 6.85
C ARG A 118 9.97 0.58 6.09
N ASP A 119 9.60 0.56 4.83
CA ASP A 119 9.65 -0.66 4.04
C ASP A 119 10.43 -0.45 2.75
N LEU A 120 10.97 -1.54 2.25
CA LEU A 120 11.56 -1.61 0.92
C LEU A 120 11.08 -2.89 0.25
N GLU A 121 10.29 -2.74 -0.80
CA GLU A 121 9.89 -3.84 -1.66
C GLU A 121 10.69 -3.82 -2.97
N TRP A 122 11.05 -4.99 -3.47
CA TRP A 122 11.61 -5.17 -4.80
C TRP A 122 10.96 -6.37 -5.49
N ARG A 123 10.84 -6.30 -6.82
CA ARG A 123 10.34 -7.42 -7.64
C ARG A 123 11.14 -7.59 -8.92
N ILE A 124 11.26 -8.84 -9.36
CA ILE A 124 11.64 -9.23 -10.72
C ILE A 124 10.37 -9.76 -11.38
N ILE A 125 9.95 -9.11 -12.46
CA ILE A 125 8.71 -9.38 -13.17
C ILE A 125 9.06 -10.04 -14.50
N LEU A 126 8.56 -11.25 -14.72
CA LEU A 126 8.73 -12.02 -15.95
C LEU A 126 7.37 -12.19 -16.64
N GLN A 127 7.35 -12.01 -17.96
CA GLN A 127 6.13 -12.19 -18.76
C GLN A 127 6.45 -12.92 -20.07
N LYS A 128 5.63 -13.90 -20.45
CA LYS A 128 5.68 -14.55 -21.76
C LYS A 128 4.30 -14.59 -22.37
N ASN A 129 4.18 -14.04 -23.57
CA ASN A 129 2.96 -14.10 -24.36
C ASN A 129 2.98 -15.32 -25.30
N TRP A 130 1.85 -16.00 -25.39
CA TRP A 130 1.60 -17.17 -26.23
C TRP A 130 0.35 -16.95 -27.07
N LEU A 131 0.25 -17.70 -28.19
CA LEU A 131 -0.93 -17.73 -29.05
C LEU A 131 -1.36 -16.33 -29.52
N ASP A 132 -0.42 -15.52 -30.00
CA ASP A 132 -0.63 -14.13 -30.40
C ASP A 132 -1.33 -13.32 -29.28
N ASP A 133 -0.70 -13.30 -28.11
CA ASP A 133 -1.13 -12.60 -26.89
C ASP A 133 -2.46 -13.09 -26.26
N ARG A 134 -3.03 -14.21 -26.72
CA ARG A 134 -4.26 -14.78 -26.14
C ARG A 134 -4.04 -15.49 -24.82
N LEU A 135 -2.81 -15.91 -24.55
CA LEU A 135 -2.43 -16.52 -23.28
C LEU A 135 -1.15 -15.87 -22.77
N ILE A 136 -1.23 -15.24 -21.61
CA ILE A 136 -0.09 -14.56 -20.99
C ILE A 136 0.28 -15.34 -19.73
N PHE A 137 1.54 -15.78 -19.67
CA PHE A 137 2.15 -16.27 -18.45
C PHE A 137 2.92 -15.13 -17.80
N ALA A 138 2.65 -14.86 -16.53
CA ALA A 138 3.35 -13.87 -15.73
C ALA A 138 3.85 -14.52 -14.43
N ALA A 139 5.04 -14.14 -14.02
CA ALA A 139 5.64 -14.57 -12.76
C ALA A 139 6.34 -13.39 -12.10
N ASN A 140 6.14 -13.25 -10.79
CA ASN A 140 6.81 -12.24 -9.97
C ASN A 140 7.65 -12.96 -8.91
N ILE A 141 8.93 -12.64 -8.86
CA ILE A 141 9.79 -12.96 -7.72
C ILE A 141 9.91 -11.67 -6.92
N LEU A 142 9.56 -11.69 -5.64
CA LEU A 142 9.53 -10.49 -4.82
C LEU A 142 10.29 -10.70 -3.53
N GLY A 143 10.73 -9.61 -2.93
CA GLY A 143 11.24 -9.59 -1.57
C GLY A 143 10.92 -8.27 -0.92
N ALA A 144 10.66 -8.31 0.37
CA ALA A 144 10.35 -7.12 1.15
C ALA A 144 11.17 -7.10 2.44
N HIS A 145 11.59 -5.90 2.82
CA HIS A 145 12.28 -5.62 4.06
C HIS A 145 11.48 -4.57 4.82
N GLU A 146 10.90 -4.95 5.95
CA GLU A 146 9.98 -4.12 6.74
C GLU A 146 10.58 -3.79 8.10
N ARG A 147 10.40 -2.55 8.54
CA ARG A 147 10.82 -2.08 9.86
C ARG A 147 9.70 -1.32 10.55
N ASP A 148 9.12 -1.97 11.55
CA ASP A 148 8.07 -1.41 12.39
C ASP A 148 8.63 -0.74 13.64
N LYS A 149 8.11 0.43 13.95
CA LYS A 149 8.31 1.10 15.24
C LYS A 149 7.08 0.91 16.11
N THR A 150 7.20 0.09 17.15
CA THR A 150 6.16 -0.04 18.19
C THR A 150 6.61 0.53 19.52
N ALA A 151 5.66 0.80 20.42
CA ALA A 151 5.95 1.26 21.78
C ALA A 151 6.81 0.28 22.61
N MET A 152 7.00 -0.96 22.15
CA MET A 152 7.84 -2.00 22.78
C MET A 152 9.22 -2.18 22.12
N GLY A 153 9.54 -1.45 21.04
CA GLY A 153 10.83 -1.54 20.32
C GLY A 153 10.67 -1.61 18.80
N ASP A 154 11.81 -1.61 18.10
CA ASP A 154 11.86 -1.79 16.64
C ASP A 154 11.77 -3.28 16.29
N ILE A 155 10.92 -3.65 15.33
CA ILE A 155 10.79 -5.01 14.81
C ILE A 155 11.21 -4.99 13.33
N GLU A 156 12.14 -5.87 12.96
CA GLU A 156 12.60 -6.01 11.58
C GLU A 156 12.09 -7.35 11.02
N ARG A 157 11.49 -7.31 9.83
CA ARG A 157 10.96 -8.49 9.13
C ARG A 157 11.49 -8.53 7.70
N VAL A 158 11.77 -9.74 7.24
CA VAL A 158 12.19 -10.01 5.86
C VAL A 158 11.30 -11.11 5.30
N SER A 159 10.74 -10.89 4.12
CA SER A 159 9.97 -11.88 3.38
C SER A 159 10.48 -12.04 1.95
N LEU A 160 10.33 -13.26 1.43
CA LEU A 160 10.68 -13.69 0.07
C LEU A 160 9.51 -14.46 -0.55
#